data_AF-A0A177IB34-F1
#
_entry.id   AF-A0A177IB34-F1
#
_cell.length_a   1.000
_cell.length_b   1.000
_cell.length_c   1.000
_cell.angle_alpha   90.00
_cell.angle_beta   90.00
_cell.angle_gamma   90.00
#
_symmetry.space_group_name_H-M   'P 1'
#
loop_
_entity.id
_entity.type
_entity.pdbx_description
1 polymer ?
#
loop_
_entity_poly.entity_id
_entity_poly.type
_entity_poly.pdbx_seq_one_letter_code
_entity_poly.pdbx_strand_id
1 'polypeptide(L)'
;MSHDFEEERSEAPEDVAVIDADAAPADAGYRRVHRLTPLLRFWSVILAMITVFVLQVNLEVLGDIYAFFNDGHLGEAMRGTAIAVGGFILLCLILWFVSGIWWRRLGFKLGEEEISLRRGVLSKSLRSARYDRTQAVDVVENLIARIFGLAAVRVETAGGTSSAIEIAYLKKSEAEDLRLEVLAHVHGVVEAALDDEPEQTNEAQINPDIVPEIPIWRSIAAATLRATTIFTVAFVVVIIVTPVPLSTVVPILVGIVPSVWGLLDSSWRFNAQVNEEENTLNIAYGLADRRRQSIRIERIHGVRITQPLLWRFFGWYEVNVSVAGYGQASGGKQSGSTRILPVGSRDLALTLFERVSDLTAEQIATYAQPEGHTQADFTSPQRAVWSSPLDHTKQAVTLLDDDTIAIAHAGRINRRVTAVTTSHIQELTFKAGPIRQMLRLGTVRFEMVAGPATLAGEDLEFTACVEIMDRLRARKLPAMTSASQPTIAEVEDKE
;
A
#
# COMPACT_ATOMS: atom_id res chain seq x y z
N MET A 1 -11.72 35.82 76.33
CA MET A 1 -11.22 34.92 77.38
C MET A 1 -10.83 33.64 76.68
N SER A 2 -9.54 33.35 76.74
CA SER A 2 -8.77 32.29 76.09
C SER A 2 -9.33 30.87 76.30
N HIS A 3 -9.18 29.98 75.30
CA HIS A 3 -8.28 28.82 75.39
C HIS A 3 -8.22 28.00 74.09
N ASP A 4 -6.98 27.62 73.75
CA ASP A 4 -6.48 26.74 72.67
C ASP A 4 -6.84 25.24 72.83
N PHE A 5 -6.34 24.44 71.87
CA PHE A 5 -6.19 22.97 71.75
C PHE A 5 -7.22 22.30 70.82
N GLU A 6 -6.90 21.36 69.93
CA GLU A 6 -5.68 20.83 69.31
C GLU A 6 -6.16 19.92 68.16
N GLU A 7 -5.28 19.61 67.21
CA GLU A 7 -5.46 18.64 66.13
C GLU A 7 -5.89 17.24 66.58
N GLU A 8 -6.79 16.61 65.81
CA GLU A 8 -6.84 15.16 65.65
C GLU A 8 -7.36 14.82 64.24
N ARG A 9 -6.44 14.73 63.25
CA ARG A 9 -6.73 14.14 61.94
C ARG A 9 -6.49 12.64 62.02
N SER A 10 -7.57 11.89 61.98
CA SER A 10 -7.64 10.44 61.80
C SER A 10 -6.75 9.94 60.67
N GLU A 11 -5.91 8.95 61.00
CA GLU A 11 -5.16 8.07 60.10
C GLU A 11 -6.04 7.45 59.01
N ALA A 12 -5.49 7.33 57.81
CA ALA A 12 -5.91 6.40 56.77
C ALA A 12 -4.68 5.53 56.42
N PRO A 13 -4.84 4.22 56.18
CA PRO A 13 -3.70 3.31 56.08
C PRO A 13 -2.92 3.50 54.79
N GLU A 14 -1.60 3.52 54.95
CA GLU A 14 -0.59 3.33 53.92
C GLU A 14 -0.72 1.94 53.30
N ASP A 15 -0.82 1.87 51.97
CA ASP A 15 -0.12 0.88 51.14
C ASP A 15 -0.34 1.24 49.67
N VAL A 16 0.36 2.27 49.20
CA VAL A 16 0.65 2.44 47.78
C VAL A 16 2.10 2.05 47.62
N ALA A 17 2.31 0.83 47.12
CA ALA A 17 3.60 0.35 46.69
C ALA A 17 4.20 1.37 45.71
N VAL A 18 5.19 2.11 46.21
CA VAL A 18 6.09 2.93 45.40
C VAL A 18 6.80 1.96 44.47
N ILE A 19 6.40 1.95 43.19
CA ILE A 19 7.14 1.22 42.17
C ILE A 19 8.49 1.93 42.05
N ASP A 20 9.50 1.29 42.62
CA ASP A 20 10.91 1.65 42.56
C ASP A 20 11.30 1.96 41.10
N ALA A 21 11.60 3.22 40.86
CA ALA A 21 12.06 3.73 39.57
C ALA A 21 13.59 3.60 39.47
N ASP A 22 14.17 2.44 39.77
CA ASP A 22 15.55 2.12 39.37
C ASP A 22 15.90 0.62 39.47
N ALA A 23 15.49 -0.20 38.49
CA ALA A 23 16.11 -1.51 38.21
C ALA A 23 15.61 -2.16 36.90
N ALA A 24 16.15 -1.75 35.74
CA ALA A 24 16.48 -2.61 34.59
C ALA A 24 16.98 -1.73 33.42
N PRO A 25 17.99 -2.14 32.64
CA PRO A 25 18.42 -1.35 31.50
C PRO A 25 17.25 -1.22 30.52
N ALA A 26 17.03 -0.01 30.00
CA ALA A 26 16.02 0.33 28.98
C ALA A 26 16.16 -0.41 27.63
N ASP A 27 16.92 -1.50 27.62
CA ASP A 27 17.24 -2.40 26.51
C ASP A 27 16.69 -3.84 26.76
N ALA A 28 16.02 -4.11 27.89
CA ALA A 28 15.43 -5.43 28.18
C ALA A 28 14.34 -5.79 27.16
N GLY A 29 14.70 -6.64 26.18
CA GLY A 29 13.80 -7.23 25.19
C GLY A 29 13.75 -6.56 23.82
N TYR A 30 14.50 -5.48 23.56
CA TYR A 30 14.55 -4.87 22.23
C TYR A 30 15.59 -5.55 21.33
N ARG A 31 15.12 -6.22 20.27
CA ARG A 31 15.97 -6.72 19.18
C ARG A 31 16.40 -5.54 18.30
N ARG A 32 17.67 -5.55 17.88
CA ARG A 32 18.24 -4.48 17.04
C ARG A 32 18.09 -4.82 15.56
N VAL A 33 17.88 -3.79 14.75
CA VAL A 33 17.87 -3.93 13.29
C VAL A 33 19.29 -3.99 12.72
N HIS A 34 19.43 -4.37 11.45
CA HIS A 34 20.72 -4.53 10.79
C HIS A 34 21.54 -3.23 10.76
N ARG A 35 22.87 -3.34 10.89
CA ARG A 35 23.81 -2.21 10.94
C ARG A 35 23.80 -1.33 9.70
N LEU A 36 23.46 -1.89 8.55
CA LEU A 36 23.37 -1.17 7.27
C LEU A 36 22.09 -0.32 7.14
N THR A 37 21.14 -0.43 8.07
CA THR A 37 19.85 0.29 8.00
C THR A 37 19.98 1.79 7.72
N PRO A 38 20.90 2.54 8.37
CA PRO A 38 21.05 3.96 8.08
C PRO A 38 21.55 4.23 6.66
N LEU A 39 22.55 3.47 6.19
CA LEU A 39 23.06 3.58 4.82
C LEU A 39 21.92 3.36 3.81
N LEU A 40 21.09 2.35 4.06
CA LEU A 40 19.92 2.03 3.22
C LEU A 40 18.78 3.03 3.31
N ARG A 41 18.64 3.80 4.41
CA ARG A 41 17.62 4.86 4.52
C ARG A 41 18.07 6.16 3.90
N PHE A 42 19.37 6.45 3.93
CA PHE A 42 19.94 7.71 3.46
C PHE A 42 20.69 7.57 2.12
N TRP A 43 20.59 6.44 1.42
CA TRP A 43 21.29 6.21 0.15
C TRP A 43 20.94 7.25 -0.93
N SER A 44 19.69 7.74 -0.97
CA SER A 44 19.28 8.77 -1.92
C SER A 44 19.92 10.13 -1.61
N VAL A 45 20.14 10.44 -0.33
CA VAL A 45 20.89 11.64 0.11
C VAL A 45 22.36 11.50 -0.28
N ILE A 46 22.94 10.31 -0.09
CA ILE A 46 24.32 10.03 -0.51
C ILE A 46 24.45 10.19 -2.03
N LEU A 47 23.54 9.61 -2.80
CA LEU A 47 23.52 9.75 -4.25
C LEU A 47 23.33 11.21 -4.68
N ALA A 48 22.41 11.94 -4.05
CA ALA A 48 22.20 13.36 -4.33
C ALA A 48 23.46 14.20 -4.04
N MET A 49 24.14 13.95 -2.92
CA MET A 49 25.41 14.61 -2.62
C MET A 49 26.50 14.28 -3.63
N ILE A 50 26.60 13.01 -4.06
CA ILE A 50 27.53 12.60 -5.12
C ILE A 50 27.17 13.29 -6.43
N THR A 51 25.89 13.35 -6.80
CA THR A 51 25.43 14.02 -8.02
C THR A 51 25.74 15.51 -7.97
N VAL A 52 25.44 16.20 -6.86
CA VAL A 52 25.80 17.62 -6.68
C VAL A 52 27.30 17.80 -6.78
N PHE A 53 28.09 16.95 -6.13
CA PHE A 53 29.54 16.99 -6.22
C PHE A 53 30.01 16.82 -7.67
N VAL A 54 29.53 15.80 -8.38
CA VAL A 54 29.89 15.52 -9.78
C VAL A 54 29.46 16.64 -10.73
N LEU A 55 28.27 17.22 -10.54
CA LEU A 55 27.78 18.34 -11.36
C LEU A 55 28.52 19.65 -11.08
N GLN A 56 29.00 19.82 -9.84
CA GLN A 56 29.78 20.99 -9.44
C GLN A 56 31.25 20.87 -9.89
N VAL A 57 31.75 19.64 -10.10
CA VAL A 57 33.10 19.40 -10.65
C VAL A 57 33.12 19.84 -12.11
N ASN A 58 33.64 21.04 -12.36
CA ASN A 58 33.90 21.54 -13.71
C ASN A 58 35.11 20.83 -14.36
N LEU A 59 35.21 20.87 -15.69
CA LEU A 59 36.37 20.35 -16.46
C LEU A 59 37.71 20.94 -15.99
N GLU A 60 37.70 22.17 -15.45
CA GLU A 60 38.87 22.81 -14.84
C GLU A 60 39.37 22.06 -13.60
N VAL A 61 38.47 21.61 -12.71
CA VAL A 61 38.82 20.83 -11.51
C VAL A 61 39.41 19.47 -11.90
N LEU A 62 38.87 18.86 -12.96
CA LEU A 62 39.38 17.59 -13.49
C LEU A 62 40.77 17.76 -14.14
N GLY A 63 40.98 18.87 -14.83
CA GLY A 63 42.27 19.28 -15.40
C GLY A 63 43.33 19.56 -14.33
N ASP A 64 42.96 20.25 -13.25
CA ASP A 64 43.85 20.54 -12.13
C ASP A 64 44.28 19.26 -11.37
N ILE A 65 43.35 18.31 -11.17
CA ILE A 65 43.66 17.00 -10.57
C ILE A 65 44.61 16.19 -11.46
N TYR A 66 44.41 16.23 -12.78
CA TYR A 66 45.28 15.54 -13.75
C TYR A 66 46.68 16.18 -13.83
N ALA A 67 46.76 17.52 -13.87
CA ALA A 67 48.02 18.26 -13.86
C ALA A 67 48.80 18.08 -12.54
N PHE A 68 48.11 17.92 -11.41
CA PHE A 68 48.75 17.57 -10.13
C PHE A 68 49.41 16.19 -10.17
N PHE A 69 48.74 15.18 -10.73
CA PHE A 69 49.27 13.81 -10.82
C PHE A 69 50.44 13.66 -11.80
N ASN A 70 50.48 14.48 -12.86
CA ASN A 70 51.56 14.45 -13.86
C ASN A 70 52.73 15.39 -13.52
N ASP A 71 52.45 16.63 -13.09
CA ASP A 71 53.45 17.70 -13.05
C ASP A 71 53.79 18.19 -11.62
N GLY A 72 53.03 17.76 -10.60
CA GLY A 72 53.35 18.02 -9.18
C GLY A 72 53.30 19.50 -8.75
N HIS A 73 52.71 20.38 -9.54
CA HIS A 73 52.67 21.82 -9.28
C HIS A 73 51.54 22.22 -8.31
N LEU A 74 51.89 22.89 -7.22
CA LEU A 74 50.99 23.39 -6.17
C LEU A 74 50.58 24.86 -6.44
N GLY A 75 49.68 25.09 -7.39
CA GLY A 75 49.14 26.44 -7.68
C GLY A 75 47.99 26.87 -6.76
N GLU A 76 47.65 28.17 -6.71
CA GLU A 76 46.56 28.71 -5.86
C GLU A 76 45.17 28.08 -6.13
N ALA A 77 44.95 27.54 -7.33
CA ALA A 77 43.76 26.77 -7.71
C ALA A 77 43.59 25.48 -6.87
N MET A 78 44.69 24.87 -6.41
CA MET A 78 44.66 23.68 -5.53
C MET A 78 44.06 23.98 -4.16
N ARG A 79 44.13 25.22 -3.67
CA ARG A 79 43.56 25.55 -2.36
C ARG A 79 42.03 25.46 -2.40
N GLY A 80 41.42 25.93 -3.50
CA GLY A 80 39.97 25.86 -3.70
C GLY A 80 39.47 24.42 -3.84
N THR A 81 40.16 23.61 -4.65
CA THR A 81 39.79 22.20 -4.87
C THR A 81 40.02 21.34 -3.62
N ALA A 82 41.13 21.53 -2.91
CA ALA A 82 41.41 20.82 -1.66
C ALA A 82 40.40 21.18 -0.56
N ILE A 83 39.99 22.44 -0.45
CA ILE A 83 38.94 22.87 0.50
C ILE A 83 37.59 22.23 0.12
N ALA A 84 37.23 22.20 -1.17
CA ALA A 84 35.97 21.60 -1.62
C ALA A 84 35.93 20.08 -1.36
N VAL A 85 36.99 19.35 -1.72
CA VAL A 85 37.10 17.91 -1.48
C VAL A 85 37.19 17.61 0.02
N GLY A 86 37.99 18.36 0.78
CA GLY A 86 38.09 18.21 2.23
C GLY A 86 36.78 18.50 2.95
N GLY A 87 36.05 19.53 2.52
CA GLY A 87 34.70 19.84 3.01
C GLY A 87 33.70 18.72 2.72
N PHE A 88 33.75 18.14 1.52
CA PHE A 88 32.90 17.00 1.14
C PHE A 88 33.21 15.74 1.97
N ILE A 89 34.49 15.42 2.18
CA ILE A 89 34.92 14.29 3.03
C ILE A 89 34.46 14.51 4.48
N LEU A 90 34.67 15.72 5.02
CA LEU A 90 34.23 16.07 6.37
C LEU A 90 32.71 15.94 6.52
N LEU A 91 31.93 16.39 5.53
CA LEU A 91 30.48 16.23 5.50
C LEU A 91 30.09 14.74 5.51
N CYS A 92 30.75 13.90 4.72
CA CYS A 92 30.51 12.46 4.70
C CYS A 92 30.81 11.80 6.06
N LEU A 93 31.90 12.19 6.72
CA LEU A 93 32.26 11.66 8.05
C LEU A 93 31.26 12.09 9.13
N ILE A 94 30.82 13.35 9.12
CA ILE A 94 29.79 13.85 10.03
C ILE A 94 28.49 13.07 9.82
N LEU A 95 28.07 12.88 8.57
CA LEU A 95 26.87 12.11 8.25
C LEU A 95 27.00 10.65 8.70
N TRP A 96 28.15 10.01 8.50
CA TRP A 96 28.41 8.65 8.98
C TRP A 96 28.31 8.54 10.51
N PHE A 97 28.87 9.51 11.24
CA PHE A 97 28.83 9.53 12.70
C PHE A 97 27.40 9.74 13.24
N VAL A 98 26.69 10.75 12.72
CA VAL A 98 25.28 11.01 13.09
C VAL A 98 24.39 9.81 12.77
N SER A 99 24.62 9.19 11.61
CA SER A 99 23.94 7.98 11.14
C SER A 99 24.15 6.78 12.09
N GLY A 100 25.37 6.60 12.60
CA GLY A 100 25.69 5.57 13.59
C GLY A 100 25.02 5.78 14.95
N ILE A 101 24.96 7.03 15.44
CA ILE A 101 24.23 7.36 16.68
C ILE A 101 22.74 7.07 16.51
N TRP A 102 22.20 7.43 15.36
CA TRP A 102 20.79 7.20 15.04
C TRP A 102 20.43 5.71 14.99
N TRP A 103 21.29 4.86 14.41
CA TRP A 103 21.11 3.40 14.39
C TRP A 103 21.03 2.78 15.79
N ARG A 104 21.89 3.21 16.72
CA ARG A 104 21.91 2.65 18.09
C ARG A 104 20.60 2.86 18.85
N ARG A 105 19.77 3.81 18.42
CA ARG A 105 18.46 4.11 19.02
C ARG A 105 17.28 3.51 18.26
N LEU A 106 17.54 2.68 17.25
CA LEU A 106 16.51 1.97 16.48
C LEU A 106 16.44 0.50 16.92
N GLY A 107 15.27 0.09 17.40
CA GLY A 107 15.04 -1.28 17.85
C GLY A 107 13.55 -1.60 17.89
N PHE A 108 13.24 -2.89 17.87
CA PHE A 108 11.88 -3.42 17.94
C PHE A 108 11.77 -4.46 19.05
N LYS A 109 10.59 -4.60 19.64
CA LYS A 109 10.29 -5.59 20.67
C LYS A 109 8.96 -6.26 20.33
N LEU A 110 8.95 -7.59 20.39
CA LEU A 110 7.73 -8.38 20.35
C LEU A 110 7.32 -8.64 21.80
N GLY A 111 6.12 -8.17 22.17
CA GLY A 111 5.44 -8.59 23.38
C GLY A 111 4.42 -9.68 23.08
N GLU A 112 3.66 -10.09 24.10
CA GLU A 112 2.61 -11.10 23.99
C GLU A 112 1.37 -10.57 23.26
N GLU A 113 1.02 -9.29 23.45
CA GLU A 113 -0.18 -8.67 22.86
C GLU A 113 0.13 -7.59 21.80
N GLU A 114 1.35 -7.07 21.77
CA GLU A 114 1.74 -6.00 20.85
C GLU A 114 3.18 -6.10 20.34
N ILE A 115 3.39 -5.59 19.12
CA ILE A 115 4.71 -5.32 18.56
C ILE A 115 5.02 -3.82 18.67
N SER A 116 6.19 -3.49 19.24
CA SER A 116 6.62 -2.11 19.48
C SER A 116 7.91 -1.77 18.73
N LEU A 117 7.95 -0.58 18.14
CA LEU A 117 9.09 -0.02 17.43
C LEU A 117 9.52 1.29 18.09
N ARG A 118 10.80 1.37 18.43
CA ARG A 118 11.43 2.56 18.99
C ARG A 118 12.33 3.22 17.96
N ARG A 119 12.20 4.54 17.78
CA ARG A 119 13.06 5.35 16.90
C ARG A 119 13.38 6.70 17.53
N GLY A 120 14.56 7.22 17.19
CA GLY A 120 14.90 8.64 17.32
C GLY A 120 15.96 8.94 18.39
N VAL A 121 16.72 10.02 18.13
CA VAL A 121 17.82 10.48 18.99
C VAL A 121 17.42 11.74 19.74
N LEU A 122 16.99 12.79 19.01
CA LEU A 122 16.51 14.05 19.59
C LEU A 122 15.03 14.00 19.95
N SER A 123 14.19 13.49 19.05
CA SER A 123 12.77 13.22 19.30
C SER A 123 12.57 11.72 19.39
N LYS A 124 12.22 11.22 20.57
CA LYS A 124 11.95 9.79 20.81
C LYS A 124 10.51 9.49 20.38
N SER A 125 10.35 8.53 19.47
CA SER A 125 9.07 8.01 19.03
C SER A 125 9.01 6.53 19.35
N LEU A 126 8.00 6.15 20.14
CA LEU A 126 7.62 4.77 20.37
C LEU A 126 6.28 4.56 19.66
N ARG A 127 6.18 3.52 18.84
CA ARG A 127 4.93 3.10 18.20
C ARG A 127 4.68 1.66 18.54
N SER A 128 3.48 1.32 18.99
CA SER A 128 3.07 -0.06 19.17
C SER A 128 1.85 -0.41 18.33
N ALA A 129 1.76 -1.67 17.95
CA ALA A 129 0.70 -2.28 17.17
C ALA A 129 0.23 -3.52 17.91
N ARG A 130 -1.02 -3.52 18.37
CA ARG A 130 -1.61 -4.71 19.01
C ARG A 130 -1.92 -5.77 17.94
N TYR A 131 -1.73 -7.05 18.28
CA TYR A 131 -1.94 -8.14 17.33
C TYR A 131 -3.42 -8.25 16.90
N ASP A 132 -4.37 -8.00 17.80
CA ASP A 132 -5.82 -7.97 17.53
C ASP A 132 -6.22 -6.95 16.45
N ARG A 133 -5.45 -5.87 16.30
CA ARG A 133 -5.65 -4.80 15.31
C ARG A 133 -4.72 -4.93 14.11
N THR A 134 -3.85 -5.93 14.08
CA THR A 134 -2.93 -6.16 12.98
C THR A 134 -3.68 -6.79 11.82
N GLN A 135 -3.66 -6.06 10.71
CA GLN A 135 -4.40 -6.41 9.50
C GLN A 135 -3.49 -7.11 8.51
N ALA A 136 -2.26 -6.65 8.36
CA ALA A 136 -1.38 -7.18 7.33
C ALA A 136 0.07 -7.16 7.79
N VAL A 137 0.81 -8.17 7.32
CA VAL A 137 2.25 -8.29 7.56
C VAL A 137 2.93 -8.56 6.22
N ASP A 138 3.58 -7.52 5.69
CA ASP A 138 4.26 -7.57 4.41
C ASP A 138 5.78 -7.62 4.61
N VAL A 139 6.48 -8.38 3.76
CA VAL A 139 7.95 -8.34 3.65
C VAL A 139 8.32 -7.55 2.41
N VAL A 140 9.09 -6.49 2.59
CA VAL A 140 9.47 -5.52 1.56
C VAL A 140 10.98 -5.52 1.33
N GLU A 141 11.39 -5.92 0.14
CA GLU A 141 12.79 -5.97 -0.32
C GLU A 141 13.02 -4.87 -1.38
N ASN A 142 13.31 -3.64 -0.95
CA ASN A 142 13.67 -2.53 -1.85
C ASN A 142 15.00 -2.80 -2.58
N LEU A 143 15.27 -2.15 -3.72
CA LEU A 143 16.37 -2.54 -4.63
C LEU A 143 17.72 -2.57 -3.91
N ILE A 144 17.97 -1.53 -3.12
CA ILE A 144 19.19 -1.41 -2.34
C ILE A 144 19.22 -2.47 -1.23
N ALA A 145 18.11 -2.72 -0.55
CA ALA A 145 18.03 -3.75 0.48
C ALA A 145 18.29 -5.15 -0.11
N ARG A 146 17.72 -5.45 -1.28
CA ARG A 146 17.93 -6.68 -2.05
C ARG A 146 19.39 -6.88 -2.44
N ILE A 147 20.10 -5.84 -2.90
CA ILE A 147 21.54 -5.91 -3.22
C ILE A 147 22.34 -6.33 -1.98
N PHE A 148 21.93 -5.89 -0.79
CA PHE A 148 22.58 -6.23 0.47
C PHE A 148 21.98 -7.46 1.19
N GLY A 149 21.01 -8.17 0.59
CA GLY A 149 20.36 -9.34 1.20
C GLY A 149 19.46 -9.02 2.41
N LEU A 150 18.90 -7.81 2.45
CA LEU A 150 18.11 -7.26 3.54
C LEU A 150 16.66 -7.02 3.13
N ALA A 151 15.74 -7.07 4.09
CA ALA A 151 14.31 -6.84 3.92
C ALA A 151 13.75 -6.02 5.09
N ALA A 152 12.63 -5.35 4.88
CA ALA A 152 11.87 -4.68 5.94
C ALA A 152 10.56 -5.45 6.18
N VAL A 153 10.14 -5.56 7.44
CA VAL A 153 8.84 -6.12 7.81
C VAL A 153 7.90 -4.97 8.10
N ARG A 154 6.76 -4.97 7.44
CA ARG A 154 5.76 -3.92 7.58
C ARG A 154 4.47 -4.51 8.13
N VAL A 155 4.05 -3.96 9.26
CA VAL A 155 2.82 -4.34 9.95
C VAL A 155 1.81 -3.22 9.77
N GLU A 156 0.72 -3.48 9.05
CA GLU A 156 -0.39 -2.54 8.93
C GLU A 156 -1.43 -2.84 10.02
N THR A 157 -1.85 -1.81 10.74
CA THR A 157 -2.89 -1.91 11.77
C THR A 157 -4.13 -1.10 11.43
N ALA A 158 -5.27 -1.53 11.96
CA ALA A 158 -6.51 -0.77 11.90
C ALA A 158 -6.33 0.59 12.60
N GLY A 159 -6.61 1.72 11.95
CA GLY A 159 -6.51 3.04 12.60
C GLY A 159 -6.25 4.25 11.70
N GLY A 160 -6.18 4.09 10.38
CA GLY A 160 -6.00 5.18 9.43
C GLY A 160 -4.60 5.23 8.81
N THR A 161 -4.30 6.33 8.11
CA THR A 161 -3.19 6.42 7.13
C THR A 161 -1.78 6.37 7.73
N SER A 162 -1.63 6.49 9.06
CA SER A 162 -0.33 6.56 9.74
C SER A 162 -0.08 5.43 10.75
N SER A 163 -0.96 4.43 10.77
CA SER A 163 -0.96 3.32 11.73
C SER A 163 -0.07 2.13 11.33
N ALA A 164 0.60 2.21 10.18
CA ALA A 164 1.58 1.20 9.78
C ALA A 164 2.90 1.35 10.56
N ILE A 165 3.46 0.23 11.00
CA ILE A 165 4.78 0.12 11.60
C ILE A 165 5.72 -0.56 10.59
N GLU A 166 6.86 0.06 10.32
CA GLU A 166 7.86 -0.46 9.39
C GLU A 166 9.18 -0.74 10.14
N ILE A 167 9.46 -2.03 10.32
CA ILE A 167 10.68 -2.55 10.93
C ILE A 167 11.70 -2.73 9.81
N ALA A 168 12.60 -1.77 9.68
CA ALA A 168 13.64 -1.74 8.64
C ALA A 168 15.03 -1.72 9.27
N TYR A 169 16.05 -2.39 8.74
CA TYR A 169 16.04 -3.55 7.84
C TYR A 169 16.61 -4.76 8.60
N LEU A 170 16.17 -5.96 8.27
CA LEU A 170 16.61 -7.25 8.82
C LEU A 170 17.22 -8.10 7.71
N LYS A 171 17.95 -9.16 8.07
CA LYS A 171 18.32 -10.18 7.06
C LYS A 171 17.06 -10.80 6.48
N LYS A 172 17.10 -11.21 5.21
CA LYS A 172 15.92 -11.76 4.54
C LYS A 172 15.25 -12.91 5.31
N SER A 173 16.03 -13.88 5.77
CA SER A 173 15.51 -15.01 6.56
C SER A 173 14.87 -14.53 7.86
N GLU A 174 15.55 -13.65 8.59
CA GLU A 174 15.06 -13.07 9.86
C GLU A 174 13.77 -12.25 9.66
N ALA A 175 13.60 -11.60 8.51
CA ALA A 175 12.37 -10.90 8.15
C ALA A 175 11.21 -11.87 7.84
N GLU A 176 11.51 -13.01 7.22
CA GLU A 176 10.53 -14.07 6.97
C GLU A 176 10.13 -14.74 8.29
N ASP A 177 11.10 -15.04 9.17
CA ASP A 177 10.86 -15.57 10.52
C ASP A 177 10.00 -14.60 11.35
N LEU A 178 10.34 -13.31 11.35
CA LEU A 178 9.57 -12.29 12.06
C LEU A 178 8.15 -12.16 11.53
N ARG A 179 7.94 -12.31 10.20
CA ARG A 179 6.60 -12.31 9.63
C ARG A 179 5.78 -13.49 10.16
N LEU A 180 6.36 -14.69 10.20
CA LEU A 180 5.69 -15.88 10.73
C LEU A 180 5.39 -15.73 12.22
N GLU A 181 6.34 -15.23 13.00
CA GLU A 181 6.18 -14.95 14.43
C GLU A 181 5.01 -13.98 14.68
N VAL A 182 4.91 -12.88 13.92
CA VAL A 182 3.78 -11.93 14.05
C VAL A 182 2.46 -12.56 13.61
N LEU A 183 2.41 -13.32 12.52
CA LEU A 183 1.18 -13.97 12.08
C LEU A 183 0.67 -15.00 13.10
N ALA A 184 1.56 -15.75 13.74
CA ALA A 184 1.21 -16.66 14.82
C ALA A 184 0.54 -15.93 16.00
N HIS A 185 1.04 -14.75 16.38
CA HIS A 185 0.43 -13.95 17.45
C HIS A 185 -0.92 -13.32 17.06
N VAL A 186 -1.10 -12.96 15.77
CA VAL A 186 -2.37 -12.41 15.26
C VAL A 186 -3.48 -13.46 15.24
N HIS A 187 -3.13 -14.72 14.99
CA HIS A 187 -4.11 -15.79 14.91
C HIS A 187 -4.56 -16.33 16.26
N GLY A 188 -3.87 -15.96 17.34
CA GLY A 188 -4.10 -16.56 18.66
C GLY A 188 -3.68 -18.02 18.64
N VAL A 189 -3.22 -18.52 19.78
CA VAL A 189 -2.83 -19.92 19.95
C VAL A 189 -4.08 -20.81 19.83
N VAL A 190 -4.43 -21.17 18.60
CA VAL A 190 -5.20 -22.35 18.20
C VAL A 190 -4.28 -22.99 17.15
N GLU A 191 -3.49 -24.02 17.41
CA GLU A 191 -3.67 -25.16 18.29
C GLU A 191 -2.28 -25.78 18.53
N ALA A 192 -2.09 -26.38 19.69
CA ALA A 192 -0.96 -27.25 19.97
C ALA A 192 -1.05 -28.54 19.12
N ALA A 193 -0.74 -28.42 17.83
CA ALA A 193 -0.71 -29.52 16.86
C ALA A 193 0.47 -29.35 15.88
N LEU A 194 1.69 -29.34 16.42
CA LEU A 194 2.89 -29.80 15.71
C LEU A 194 3.69 -30.69 16.67
N ASP A 195 3.02 -31.68 17.26
CA ASP A 195 3.63 -33.00 17.37
C ASP A 195 3.48 -33.64 15.98
N ASP A 196 4.31 -33.21 15.05
CA ASP A 196 4.84 -34.04 13.98
C ASP A 196 6.09 -33.33 13.43
N GLU A 197 7.17 -34.11 13.37
CA GLU A 197 8.47 -33.71 12.83
C GLU A 197 8.36 -33.11 11.43
N PRO A 198 9.37 -32.34 10.96
CA PRO A 198 9.36 -31.74 9.64
C PRO A 198 9.53 -32.82 8.57
N GLU A 199 8.44 -33.50 8.21
CA GLU A 199 8.39 -34.28 6.99
C GLU A 199 8.47 -33.33 5.81
N GLN A 200 9.60 -33.45 5.10
CA GLN A 200 9.85 -32.95 3.77
C GLN A 200 8.72 -33.41 2.84
N THR A 201 7.62 -32.68 2.83
CA THR A 201 6.52 -32.93 1.90
C THR A 201 6.89 -32.30 0.56
N ASN A 202 7.49 -33.16 -0.26
CA ASN A 202 7.53 -33.15 -1.71
C ASN A 202 6.94 -31.90 -2.41
N GLU A 203 7.80 -31.20 -3.14
CA GLU A 203 7.51 -30.15 -4.14
C GLU A 203 6.68 -30.66 -5.35
N ALA A 204 5.87 -31.71 -5.19
CA ALA A 204 5.12 -32.35 -6.25
C ALA A 204 3.71 -32.69 -5.76
N GLN A 205 2.81 -31.69 -5.73
CA GLN A 205 1.42 -31.76 -6.21
C GLN A 205 0.64 -30.44 -5.93
N ILE A 206 1.18 -29.25 -6.27
CA ILE A 206 0.37 -28.02 -6.21
C ILE A 206 -0.51 -27.97 -7.48
N ASN A 207 -1.82 -28.15 -7.31
CA ASN A 207 -2.82 -27.91 -8.34
C ASN A 207 -2.73 -26.45 -8.85
N PRO A 208 -3.01 -26.20 -10.14
CA PRO A 208 -2.25 -25.27 -10.98
C PRO A 208 -2.39 -23.81 -10.57
N ASP A 209 -1.29 -23.08 -10.68
CA ASP A 209 -1.22 -21.60 -10.68
C ASP A 209 -2.46 -21.01 -11.38
N ILE A 210 -3.38 -20.40 -10.62
CA ILE A 210 -4.55 -19.71 -11.19
C ILE A 210 -4.10 -18.55 -12.09
N VAL A 211 -2.90 -18.00 -11.85
CA VAL A 211 -2.28 -16.98 -12.71
C VAL A 211 -0.95 -17.51 -13.24
N PRO A 212 -0.86 -17.94 -14.52
CA PRO A 212 0.43 -18.28 -15.11
C PRO A 212 1.35 -17.06 -15.06
N GLU A 213 2.65 -17.28 -14.88
CA GLU A 213 3.65 -16.20 -14.88
C GLU A 213 3.43 -15.27 -16.09
N ILE A 214 3.11 -14.00 -15.81
CA ILE A 214 2.84 -13.04 -16.87
C ILE A 214 4.15 -12.80 -17.61
N PRO A 215 4.20 -13.00 -18.95
CA PRO A 215 5.40 -12.72 -19.73
C PRO A 215 5.88 -11.29 -19.51
N ILE A 216 7.16 -11.12 -19.19
CA ILE A 216 7.75 -9.80 -18.84
C ILE A 216 7.46 -8.75 -19.92
N TRP A 217 7.52 -9.14 -21.20
CA TRP A 217 7.24 -8.24 -22.31
C TRP A 217 5.79 -7.73 -22.32
N ARG A 218 4.81 -8.52 -21.85
CA ARG A 218 3.40 -8.10 -21.74
C ARG A 218 3.25 -7.04 -20.67
N SER A 219 3.87 -7.20 -19.51
CA SER A 219 3.88 -6.19 -18.45
C SER A 219 4.50 -4.87 -18.91
N ILE A 220 5.63 -4.94 -19.62
CA ILE A 220 6.30 -3.76 -20.18
C ILE A 220 5.42 -3.11 -21.25
N ALA A 221 4.93 -3.87 -22.23
CA ALA A 221 4.09 -3.36 -23.31
C ALA A 221 2.79 -2.74 -22.77
N ALA A 222 2.17 -3.38 -21.78
CA ALA A 222 0.99 -2.89 -21.10
C ALA A 222 1.29 -1.56 -20.39
N ALA A 223 2.40 -1.46 -19.66
CA ALA A 223 2.84 -0.21 -19.03
C ALA A 223 3.08 0.91 -20.06
N THR A 224 3.75 0.61 -21.18
CA THR A 224 4.01 1.58 -22.26
C THR A 224 2.73 2.05 -22.95
N LEU A 225 1.75 1.16 -23.13
CA LEU A 225 0.46 1.45 -23.77
C LEU A 225 -0.53 2.19 -22.86
N ARG A 226 -0.14 2.60 -21.66
CA ARG A 226 -0.94 3.51 -20.84
C ARG A 226 -0.86 4.93 -21.42
N ALA A 227 -2.01 5.60 -21.52
CA ALA A 227 -2.11 6.93 -22.12
C ALA A 227 -1.14 7.96 -21.50
N THR A 228 -0.92 7.87 -20.18
CA THR A 228 0.03 8.72 -19.46
C THR A 228 1.47 8.53 -19.95
N THR A 229 1.89 7.29 -20.21
CA THR A 229 3.25 6.98 -20.66
C THR A 229 3.48 7.47 -22.08
N ILE A 230 2.49 7.29 -22.96
CA ILE A 230 2.56 7.81 -24.33
C ILE A 230 2.65 9.33 -24.31
N PHE A 231 1.86 10.00 -23.46
CA PHE A 231 1.94 11.45 -23.31
C PHE A 231 3.32 11.88 -22.79
N THR A 232 3.86 11.19 -21.78
CA THR A 232 5.21 11.45 -21.27
C THR A 232 6.28 11.25 -22.34
N VAL A 233 6.23 10.16 -23.11
CA VAL A 233 7.18 9.88 -24.18
C VAL A 233 7.05 10.91 -25.30
N ALA A 234 5.84 11.22 -25.75
CA ALA A 234 5.60 12.26 -26.76
C ALA A 234 6.12 13.62 -26.29
N PHE A 235 5.89 13.97 -25.02
CA PHE A 235 6.41 15.19 -24.42
C PHE A 235 7.95 15.23 -24.39
N VAL A 236 8.60 14.11 -24.04
CA VAL A 236 10.07 13.99 -24.11
C VAL A 236 10.58 14.13 -25.54
N VAL A 237 9.92 13.51 -26.53
CA VAL A 237 10.29 13.64 -27.95
C VAL A 237 10.17 15.10 -28.42
N VAL A 238 9.10 15.80 -28.03
CA VAL A 238 8.93 17.24 -28.34
C VAL A 238 10.08 18.05 -27.74
N ILE A 239 10.50 17.76 -26.50
CA ILE A 239 11.64 18.44 -25.86
C ILE A 239 12.95 18.20 -26.61
N ILE A 240 13.18 16.98 -27.12
CA ILE A 240 14.41 16.63 -27.86
C ILE A 240 14.45 17.30 -29.24
N VAL A 241 13.29 17.40 -29.91
CA VAL A 241 13.21 17.98 -31.27
C VAL A 241 13.18 19.51 -31.23
N THR A 242 12.74 20.10 -30.13
CA THR A 242 12.76 21.56 -29.95
C THR A 242 14.12 21.99 -29.39
N PRO A 243 14.72 23.09 -29.89
CA PRO A 243 16.01 23.58 -29.40
C PRO A 243 15.82 24.28 -28.04
N VAL A 244 15.69 23.47 -26.99
CA VAL A 244 15.50 23.91 -25.60
C VAL A 244 16.85 23.89 -24.88
N PRO A 245 17.22 24.93 -24.11
CA PRO A 245 18.47 24.94 -23.35
C PRO A 245 18.51 23.82 -22.30
N LEU A 246 19.71 23.26 -22.07
CA LEU A 246 19.92 22.11 -21.17
C LEU A 246 19.43 22.38 -19.73
N SER A 247 19.49 23.64 -19.28
CA SER A 247 18.98 24.09 -17.98
C SER A 247 17.47 23.87 -17.80
N THR A 248 16.70 23.87 -18.89
CA THR A 248 15.26 23.56 -18.88
C THR A 248 15.00 22.06 -19.00
N VAL A 249 15.83 21.35 -19.76
CA VAL A 249 15.67 19.90 -20.00
C VAL A 249 15.95 19.08 -18.74
N VAL A 250 17.00 19.41 -17.99
CA VAL A 250 17.45 18.61 -16.84
C VAL A 250 16.37 18.50 -15.74
N PRO A 251 15.75 19.58 -15.25
CA PRO A 251 14.69 19.48 -14.24
C PRO A 251 13.48 18.67 -14.72
N ILE A 252 13.12 18.79 -16.01
CA ILE A 252 12.00 18.04 -16.59
C ILE A 252 12.30 16.54 -16.61
N LEU A 253 13.49 16.14 -17.06
CA LEU A 253 13.91 14.74 -17.05
C LEU A 253 13.93 14.18 -15.62
N VAL A 254 14.46 14.94 -14.65
CA VAL A 254 14.47 14.55 -13.23
C VAL A 254 13.06 14.34 -12.69
N GLY A 255 12.07 15.15 -13.11
CA GLY A 255 10.67 14.96 -12.73
C GLY A 255 9.98 13.74 -13.38
N ILE A 256 10.42 13.36 -14.58
CA ILE A 256 9.85 12.23 -15.34
C ILE A 256 10.37 10.88 -14.85
N VAL A 257 11.66 10.79 -14.49
CA VAL A 257 12.33 9.54 -14.10
C VAL A 257 11.56 8.76 -13.02
N PRO A 258 11.11 9.36 -11.90
CA PRO A 258 10.34 8.66 -10.87
C PRO A 258 9.02 8.06 -11.38
N SER A 259 8.35 8.77 -12.30
CA SER A 259 7.06 8.33 -12.87
C SER A 259 7.23 7.11 -13.76
N VAL A 260 8.25 7.12 -14.63
CA VAL A 260 8.59 5.97 -15.49
C VAL A 260 9.06 4.79 -14.63
N TRP A 261 9.87 5.07 -13.61
CA TRP A 261 10.39 4.03 -12.70
C TRP A 261 9.27 3.31 -11.93
N GLY A 262 8.27 4.04 -11.43
CA GLY A 262 7.14 3.44 -10.73
C GLY A 262 6.31 2.49 -11.60
N LEU A 263 6.22 2.76 -12.90
CA LEU A 263 5.52 1.89 -13.85
C LEU A 263 6.24 0.55 -14.04
N LEU A 264 7.56 0.60 -14.21
CA LEU A 264 8.39 -0.60 -14.36
C LEU A 264 8.38 -1.44 -13.09
N ASP A 265 8.52 -0.80 -11.93
CA ASP A 265 8.53 -1.49 -10.64
C ASP A 265 7.20 -2.19 -10.34
N SER A 266 6.06 -1.52 -10.59
CA SER A 266 4.73 -2.06 -10.26
C SER A 266 4.26 -3.23 -11.13
N SER A 267 4.94 -3.53 -12.23
CA SER A 267 4.52 -4.54 -13.22
C SER A 267 5.50 -5.70 -13.40
N TRP A 268 6.67 -5.62 -12.75
CA TRP A 268 7.75 -6.59 -12.94
C TRP A 268 7.57 -7.85 -12.09
N ARG A 269 7.69 -9.03 -12.74
CA ARG A 269 7.53 -10.39 -12.16
C ARG A 269 6.38 -10.48 -11.15
N PHE A 270 5.21 -10.02 -11.58
CA PHE A 270 3.98 -10.20 -10.83
C PHE A 270 3.57 -11.67 -10.87
N ASN A 271 3.44 -12.28 -9.69
CA ASN A 271 2.90 -13.61 -9.49
C ASN A 271 1.75 -13.49 -8.47
N ALA A 272 0.62 -14.12 -8.76
CA ALA A 272 -0.51 -14.24 -7.85
C ALA A 272 -0.88 -15.72 -7.72
N GLN A 273 -0.75 -16.23 -6.50
CA GLN A 273 -1.07 -17.61 -6.14
C GLN A 273 -2.20 -17.60 -5.13
N VAL A 274 -3.22 -18.43 -5.35
CA VAL A 274 -4.30 -18.62 -4.37
C VAL A 274 -3.94 -19.85 -3.56
N ASN A 275 -3.86 -19.71 -2.25
CA ASN A 275 -3.81 -20.84 -1.33
C ASN A 275 -5.25 -21.21 -0.96
N GLU A 276 -5.71 -22.36 -1.43
CA GLU A 276 -7.10 -22.82 -1.22
C GLU A 276 -7.35 -23.24 0.24
N GLU A 277 -6.34 -23.75 0.94
CA GLU A 277 -6.47 -24.21 2.33
C GLU A 277 -6.72 -23.04 3.30
N GLU A 278 -6.06 -21.91 3.06
CA GLU A 278 -6.15 -20.72 3.92
C GLU A 278 -7.11 -19.64 3.38
N ASN A 279 -7.71 -19.83 2.21
CA ASN A 279 -8.51 -18.81 1.51
C ASN A 279 -7.75 -17.48 1.31
N THR A 280 -6.43 -17.57 1.08
CA THR A 280 -5.52 -16.42 0.92
C THR A 280 -5.04 -16.24 -0.52
N LEU A 281 -5.06 -15.01 -0.99
CA LEU A 281 -4.44 -14.58 -2.24
C LEU A 281 -3.03 -14.05 -1.93
N ASN A 282 -2.03 -14.84 -2.28
CA ASN A 282 -0.62 -14.51 -2.16
C ASN A 282 -0.14 -13.78 -3.42
N ILE A 283 0.24 -12.52 -3.27
CA ILE A 283 0.70 -11.67 -4.35
C ILE A 283 2.18 -11.34 -4.13
N ALA A 284 2.99 -11.62 -5.14
CA ALA A 284 4.39 -11.22 -5.19
C ALA A 284 4.63 -10.33 -6.41
N TYR A 285 5.22 -9.15 -6.22
CA TYR A 285 5.49 -8.21 -7.30
C TYR A 285 6.70 -7.32 -7.01
N GLY A 286 7.35 -6.78 -8.05
CA GLY A 286 8.37 -5.74 -7.91
C GLY A 286 9.70 -6.08 -8.59
N LEU A 287 10.29 -5.08 -9.27
CA LEU A 287 11.68 -5.15 -9.78
C LEU A 287 12.64 -4.63 -8.71
N ALA A 288 12.38 -3.39 -8.30
CA ALA A 288 13.14 -2.65 -7.32
C ALA A 288 12.56 -2.94 -5.93
N ASP A 289 11.26 -2.75 -5.73
CA ASP A 289 10.62 -2.95 -4.43
C ASP A 289 9.85 -4.29 -4.45
N ARG A 290 10.57 -5.41 -4.26
CA ARG A 290 9.95 -6.75 -4.24
C ARG A 290 9.13 -6.91 -2.96
N ARG A 291 7.84 -7.17 -3.12
CA ARG A 291 6.88 -7.35 -2.02
C ARG A 291 6.24 -8.71 -2.09
N ARG A 292 5.98 -9.28 -0.91
CA ARG A 292 5.12 -10.46 -0.75
C ARG A 292 4.00 -10.09 0.19
N GLN A 293 2.77 -10.22 -0.28
CA GLN A 293 1.55 -9.84 0.40
C GLN A 293 0.58 -11.01 0.39
N SER A 294 -0.12 -11.23 1.50
CA SER A 294 -1.14 -12.29 1.63
C SER A 294 -2.47 -11.62 1.98
N ILE A 295 -3.42 -11.64 1.05
CA ILE A 295 -4.73 -11.01 1.19
C ILE A 295 -5.79 -12.09 1.39
N ARG A 296 -6.48 -12.11 2.53
CA ARG A 296 -7.65 -13.00 2.71
C ARG A 296 -8.79 -12.55 1.81
N ILE A 297 -9.44 -13.48 1.11
CA ILE A 297 -10.50 -13.16 0.14
C ILE A 297 -11.69 -12.48 0.84
N GLU A 298 -12.05 -12.92 2.04
CA GLU A 298 -13.12 -12.35 2.89
C GLU A 298 -12.93 -10.86 3.22
N ARG A 299 -11.70 -10.34 3.11
CA ARG A 299 -11.40 -8.93 3.41
C ARG A 299 -11.46 -8.02 2.19
N ILE A 300 -11.79 -8.59 1.03
CA ILE A 300 -11.94 -7.86 -0.21
C ILE A 300 -13.37 -7.30 -0.24
N HIS A 301 -13.47 -5.98 -0.21
CA HIS A 301 -14.76 -5.27 -0.14
C HIS A 301 -15.33 -4.97 -1.53
N GLY A 302 -14.50 -5.03 -2.58
CA GLY A 302 -14.93 -4.76 -3.93
C GLY A 302 -13.87 -5.10 -4.95
N VAL A 303 -14.31 -5.50 -6.15
CA VAL A 303 -13.45 -5.89 -7.26
C VAL A 303 -13.77 -5.03 -8.47
N ARG A 304 -12.72 -4.55 -9.14
CA ARG A 304 -12.82 -3.74 -10.37
C ARG A 304 -11.98 -4.36 -11.48
N ILE A 305 -12.63 -4.64 -12.60
CA ILE A 305 -11.95 -4.93 -13.86
C ILE A 305 -11.85 -3.62 -14.64
N THR A 306 -10.68 -3.32 -15.20
CA THR A 306 -10.46 -2.17 -16.09
C THR A 306 -9.81 -2.59 -17.40
N GLN A 307 -10.31 -2.04 -18.50
CA GLN A 307 -9.76 -2.20 -19.84
C GLN A 307 -9.44 -0.83 -20.45
N PRO A 308 -8.17 -0.40 -20.39
CA PRO A 308 -7.70 0.83 -21.03
C PRO A 308 -7.93 0.83 -22.55
N LEU A 309 -8.06 2.01 -23.15
CA LEU A 309 -8.38 2.14 -24.59
C LEU A 309 -7.45 1.35 -25.50
N LEU A 310 -6.14 1.50 -25.33
CA LEU A 310 -5.13 0.87 -26.18
C LEU A 310 -4.96 -0.62 -25.91
N TRP A 311 -5.35 -1.07 -24.72
CA TRP A 311 -5.31 -2.48 -24.33
C TRP A 311 -6.43 -3.31 -24.97
N ARG A 312 -7.47 -2.63 -25.49
CA ARG A 312 -8.57 -3.29 -26.22
C ARG A 312 -8.09 -4.03 -27.46
N PHE A 313 -7.13 -3.47 -28.17
CA PHE A 313 -6.55 -4.10 -29.36
C PHE A 313 -5.87 -5.42 -29.04
N PHE A 314 -5.35 -5.57 -27.82
CA PHE A 314 -4.64 -6.77 -27.38
C PHE A 314 -5.50 -7.68 -26.49
N GLY A 315 -6.74 -7.30 -26.20
CA GLY A 315 -7.61 -8.04 -25.28
C GLY A 315 -7.06 -8.10 -23.85
N TRP A 316 -6.35 -7.05 -23.42
CA TRP A 316 -5.71 -6.99 -22.10
C TRP A 316 -6.60 -6.31 -21.06
N TYR A 317 -6.63 -6.88 -19.86
CA TYR A 317 -7.42 -6.41 -18.73
C TYR A 317 -6.56 -6.31 -17.47
N GLU A 318 -6.92 -5.37 -16.60
CA GLU A 318 -6.35 -5.20 -15.27
C GLU A 318 -7.45 -5.45 -14.22
N VAL A 319 -7.12 -6.15 -13.13
CA VAL A 319 -8.05 -6.38 -12.02
C VAL A 319 -7.47 -5.84 -10.73
N ASN A 320 -8.26 -5.01 -10.06
CA ASN A 320 -7.94 -4.33 -8.82
C ASN A 320 -9.00 -4.63 -7.76
N VAL A 321 -8.60 -4.66 -6.50
CA VAL A 321 -9.44 -4.96 -5.34
C VAL A 321 -9.35 -3.84 -4.31
N SER A 322 -10.46 -3.49 -3.67
CA SER A 322 -10.44 -2.66 -2.46
C SER A 322 -10.42 -3.58 -1.26
N VAL A 323 -9.43 -3.44 -0.38
CA VAL A 323 -9.26 -4.29 0.81
C VAL A 323 -9.19 -3.39 2.03
N ALA A 324 -9.87 -3.79 3.11
CA ALA A 324 -9.76 -3.05 4.36
C ALA A 324 -8.31 -3.05 4.87
N GLY A 325 -7.75 -1.86 5.14
CA GLY A 325 -6.36 -1.68 5.61
C GLY A 325 -5.36 -1.28 4.54
N TYR A 326 -5.58 -1.73 3.31
CA TYR A 326 -4.75 -1.39 2.16
C TYR A 326 -5.37 -0.24 1.35
N GLY A 327 -4.55 0.60 0.70
CA GLY A 327 -5.03 1.66 -0.20
C GLY A 327 -5.33 3.01 0.47
N GLN A 328 -5.16 3.12 1.79
CA GLN A 328 -5.40 4.34 2.58
C GLN A 328 -4.25 5.36 2.53
N ALA A 329 -3.05 5.00 2.05
CA ALA A 329 -1.93 5.95 2.02
C ALA A 329 -2.05 6.91 0.83
N SER A 330 -2.54 8.13 1.08
CA SER A 330 -2.42 9.26 0.16
C SER A 330 -0.94 9.51 -0.19
N GLY A 331 -0.50 9.02 -1.35
CA GLY A 331 0.70 9.49 -2.03
C GLY A 331 2.05 8.83 -1.68
N GLY A 332 2.09 7.75 -0.91
CA GLY A 332 3.34 7.05 -0.58
C GLY A 332 3.43 5.67 -1.23
N LYS A 333 4.64 5.24 -1.64
CA LYS A 333 4.97 3.83 -1.90
C LYS A 333 4.62 2.90 -0.73
N GLN A 334 4.31 3.45 0.45
CA GLN A 334 3.93 2.75 1.67
C GLN A 334 2.43 2.40 1.70
N SER A 335 1.84 1.80 0.67
CA SER A 335 0.57 1.06 0.80
C SER A 335 0.76 -0.30 0.11
N GLY A 336 0.19 -1.37 0.69
CA GLY A 336 0.15 -2.68 0.01
C GLY A 336 -0.53 -2.58 -1.36
N SER A 337 -0.24 -3.55 -2.24
CA SER A 337 -0.85 -3.59 -3.57
C SER A 337 -2.32 -3.95 -3.45
N THR A 338 -3.13 -3.17 -4.15
CA THR A 338 -4.55 -3.42 -4.38
C THR A 338 -4.78 -3.99 -5.78
N ARG A 339 -3.72 -4.36 -6.50
CA ARG A 339 -3.77 -4.91 -7.85
C ARG A 339 -3.50 -6.40 -7.81
N ILE A 340 -4.49 -7.19 -8.24
CA ILE A 340 -4.44 -8.66 -8.26
C ILE A 340 -4.09 -9.23 -9.64
N LEU A 341 -4.33 -8.44 -10.71
CA LEU A 341 -3.90 -8.77 -12.05
C LEU A 341 -3.44 -7.48 -12.76
N PRO A 342 -2.12 -7.28 -12.97
CA PRO A 342 -1.63 -6.07 -13.63
C PRO A 342 -1.96 -6.03 -15.11
N VAL A 343 -1.86 -7.17 -15.79
CA VAL A 343 -2.24 -7.35 -17.19
C VAL A 343 -2.50 -8.84 -17.42
N GLY A 344 -3.70 -9.16 -17.89
CA GLY A 344 -4.08 -10.54 -18.23
C GLY A 344 -5.00 -10.60 -19.43
N SER A 345 -5.30 -11.82 -19.87
CA SER A 345 -6.36 -12.06 -20.85
C SER A 345 -7.73 -11.83 -20.22
N ARG A 346 -8.76 -11.76 -21.06
CA ARG A 346 -10.16 -11.66 -20.62
C ARG A 346 -10.55 -12.82 -19.69
N ASP A 347 -10.25 -14.05 -20.08
CA ASP A 347 -10.70 -15.24 -19.35
C ASP A 347 -10.07 -15.31 -17.96
N LEU A 348 -8.78 -14.98 -17.85
CA LEU A 348 -8.09 -14.88 -16.57
C LEU A 348 -8.71 -13.80 -15.68
N ALA A 349 -9.02 -12.63 -16.25
CA ALA A 349 -9.64 -11.54 -15.50
C ALA A 349 -11.03 -11.93 -14.99
N LEU A 350 -11.82 -12.66 -15.79
CA LEU A 350 -13.13 -13.16 -15.39
C LEU A 350 -13.03 -14.26 -14.33
N THR A 351 -12.05 -15.17 -14.46
CA THR A 351 -11.79 -16.23 -13.46
C THR A 351 -11.43 -15.62 -12.10
N LEU A 352 -10.55 -14.62 -12.08
CA LEU A 352 -10.22 -13.89 -10.85
C LEU A 352 -11.39 -13.08 -10.32
N PHE A 353 -12.22 -12.52 -11.20
CA PHE A 353 -13.41 -11.78 -10.80
C PHE A 353 -14.43 -12.69 -10.14
N GLU A 354 -14.72 -13.86 -10.71
CA GLU A 354 -15.58 -14.89 -10.11
C GLU A 354 -15.05 -15.39 -8.77
N ARG A 355 -13.74 -15.62 -8.65
CA ARG A 355 -13.17 -16.16 -7.40
C ARG A 355 -13.18 -15.17 -6.24
N VAL A 356 -13.07 -13.89 -6.55
CA VAL A 356 -12.89 -12.81 -5.57
C VAL A 356 -14.18 -12.03 -5.31
N SER A 357 -15.11 -12.00 -6.27
CA SER A 357 -16.44 -11.43 -6.07
C SER A 357 -17.44 -12.50 -5.65
N ASP A 358 -18.55 -12.08 -5.05
CA ASP A 358 -19.65 -12.98 -4.69
C ASP A 358 -20.53 -13.37 -5.91
N LEU A 359 -20.03 -13.18 -7.15
CA LEU A 359 -20.78 -13.42 -8.38
C LEU A 359 -20.44 -14.76 -9.00
N THR A 360 -21.46 -15.47 -9.50
CA THR A 360 -21.29 -16.68 -10.32
C THR A 360 -20.92 -16.35 -11.77
N ALA A 361 -20.30 -17.30 -12.49
CA ALA A 361 -20.00 -17.16 -13.92
C ALA A 361 -21.21 -16.71 -14.76
N GLU A 362 -22.41 -17.21 -14.48
CA GLU A 362 -23.65 -16.84 -15.20
C GLU A 362 -24.07 -15.40 -14.94
N GLN A 363 -24.01 -14.97 -13.67
CA GLN A 363 -24.28 -13.58 -13.29
C GLN A 363 -23.24 -12.63 -13.89
N ILE A 364 -21.97 -13.03 -13.96
CA ILE A 364 -20.91 -12.23 -14.60
C ILE A 364 -21.18 -12.08 -16.09
N ALA A 365 -21.52 -13.18 -16.77
CA ALA A 365 -21.84 -13.18 -18.19
C ALA A 365 -23.08 -12.33 -18.51
N THR A 366 -24.04 -12.23 -17.61
CA THR A 366 -25.27 -11.47 -17.85
C THR A 366 -25.11 -10.00 -17.43
N TYR A 367 -24.66 -9.76 -16.21
CA TYR A 367 -24.74 -8.46 -15.56
C TYR A 367 -23.42 -7.73 -15.42
N ALA A 368 -22.27 -8.40 -15.44
CA ALA A 368 -20.97 -7.82 -15.09
C ALA A 368 -19.91 -7.91 -16.21
N GLN A 369 -20.32 -7.90 -17.48
CA GLN A 369 -19.38 -7.96 -18.59
C GLN A 369 -18.46 -6.72 -18.65
N PRO A 370 -17.13 -6.88 -18.74
CA PRO A 370 -16.19 -5.75 -18.85
C PRO A 370 -16.43 -4.84 -20.06
N GLU A 371 -17.07 -5.35 -21.12
CA GLU A 371 -17.33 -4.63 -22.36
C GLU A 371 -18.47 -3.59 -22.23
N GLY A 372 -19.32 -3.74 -21.23
CA GLY A 372 -20.45 -2.87 -20.92
C GLY A 372 -21.64 -3.62 -20.35
N HIS A 373 -22.62 -2.85 -19.87
CA HIS A 373 -23.87 -3.41 -19.36
C HIS A 373 -24.77 -3.94 -20.49
N THR A 374 -25.57 -4.96 -20.18
CA THR A 374 -26.58 -5.52 -21.09
C THR A 374 -27.99 -5.45 -20.50
N GLN A 375 -28.13 -5.80 -19.22
CA GLN A 375 -29.38 -5.78 -18.46
C GLN A 375 -29.18 -4.97 -17.16
N ALA A 376 -29.08 -3.66 -17.29
CA ALA A 376 -28.95 -2.77 -16.14
C ALA A 376 -30.31 -2.30 -15.64
N ASP A 377 -30.46 -2.20 -14.31
CA ASP A 377 -31.65 -1.65 -13.67
C ASP A 377 -31.73 -0.13 -13.85
N PHE A 378 -30.57 0.53 -13.74
CA PHE A 378 -30.45 1.98 -13.81
C PHE A 378 -29.38 2.38 -14.83
N THR A 379 -29.76 3.24 -15.78
CA THR A 379 -28.85 3.76 -16.80
C THR A 379 -28.98 5.28 -16.91
N SER A 380 -27.92 5.95 -17.36
CA SER A 380 -27.97 7.40 -17.57
C SER A 380 -28.87 7.76 -18.76
N PRO A 381 -29.82 8.69 -18.60
CA PRO A 381 -30.74 9.08 -19.68
C PRO A 381 -30.04 9.88 -20.77
N GLN A 382 -30.68 10.05 -21.94
CA GLN A 382 -30.08 10.81 -23.07
C GLN A 382 -29.69 12.26 -22.72
N ARG A 383 -30.40 12.91 -21.79
CA ARG A 383 -30.04 14.25 -21.32
C ARG A 383 -28.69 14.32 -20.59
N ALA A 384 -28.16 13.18 -20.14
CA ALA A 384 -26.82 13.07 -19.57
C ALA A 384 -25.71 13.32 -20.59
N VAL A 385 -26.00 13.43 -21.90
CA VAL A 385 -25.02 13.87 -22.91
C VAL A 385 -24.41 15.23 -22.55
N TRP A 386 -25.15 16.12 -21.89
CA TRP A 386 -24.64 17.45 -21.52
C TRP A 386 -23.69 17.44 -20.32
N SER A 387 -23.82 16.45 -19.41
CA SER A 387 -22.92 16.31 -18.27
C SER A 387 -21.78 15.32 -18.54
N SER A 388 -22.07 14.23 -19.25
CA SER A 388 -21.18 13.13 -19.58
C SER A 388 -21.29 12.74 -21.07
N PRO A 389 -20.84 13.62 -22.00
CA PRO A 389 -21.05 13.44 -23.44
C PRO A 389 -20.49 12.12 -23.97
N LEU A 390 -19.30 11.75 -23.49
CA LEU A 390 -18.61 10.55 -23.94
C LEU A 390 -19.10 9.27 -23.26
N ASP A 391 -19.64 9.36 -22.04
CA ASP A 391 -19.80 8.19 -21.17
C ASP A 391 -21.24 7.79 -20.86
N HIS A 392 -22.22 8.65 -21.13
CA HIS A 392 -23.63 8.40 -20.77
C HIS A 392 -24.16 7.03 -21.25
N THR A 393 -23.74 6.53 -22.42
CA THR A 393 -24.16 5.21 -22.95
C THR A 393 -23.60 4.00 -22.18
N LYS A 394 -22.55 4.19 -21.37
CA LYS A 394 -21.82 3.12 -20.67
C LYS A 394 -21.96 3.17 -19.17
N GLN A 395 -22.60 4.22 -18.63
CA GLN A 395 -22.89 4.39 -17.22
C GLN A 395 -24.15 3.61 -16.84
N ALA A 396 -24.00 2.68 -15.92
CA ALA A 396 -25.11 1.86 -15.42
C ALA A 396 -24.85 1.31 -14.03
N VAL A 397 -25.94 1.04 -13.30
CA VAL A 397 -25.94 0.33 -12.02
C VAL A 397 -26.96 -0.81 -12.08
N THR A 398 -26.55 -1.96 -11.56
CA THR A 398 -27.39 -3.15 -11.41
C THR A 398 -27.31 -3.61 -9.95
N LEU A 399 -28.45 -3.95 -9.36
CA LEU A 399 -28.55 -4.54 -8.03
C LEU A 399 -29.05 -5.98 -8.19
N LEU A 400 -28.29 -6.94 -7.67
CA LEU A 400 -28.59 -8.38 -7.77
C LEU A 400 -28.91 -8.97 -6.41
N ASP A 401 -29.59 -10.13 -6.45
CA ASP A 401 -29.85 -11.01 -5.31
C ASP A 401 -30.45 -10.25 -4.11
N ASP A 402 -31.61 -9.64 -4.30
CA ASP A 402 -32.32 -8.84 -3.28
C ASP A 402 -31.45 -7.68 -2.74
N ASP A 403 -30.78 -6.97 -3.65
CA ASP A 403 -29.88 -5.84 -3.40
C ASP A 403 -28.66 -6.19 -2.51
N THR A 404 -28.23 -7.46 -2.48
CA THR A 404 -27.02 -7.89 -1.76
C THR A 404 -25.73 -7.64 -2.53
N ILE A 405 -25.80 -7.58 -3.87
CA ILE A 405 -24.64 -7.27 -4.72
C ILE A 405 -24.96 -6.07 -5.60
N ALA A 406 -24.06 -5.08 -5.63
CA ALA A 406 -24.14 -3.93 -6.52
C ALA A 406 -23.03 -4.01 -7.58
N ILE A 407 -23.41 -3.83 -8.84
CA ILE A 407 -22.50 -3.77 -9.98
C ILE A 407 -22.66 -2.39 -10.65
N ALA A 408 -21.54 -1.74 -10.96
CA ALA A 408 -21.55 -0.52 -11.76
C ALA A 408 -20.62 -0.61 -12.98
N HIS A 409 -21.12 -0.10 -14.10
CA HIS A 409 -20.37 0.06 -15.34
C HIS A 409 -20.13 1.54 -15.60
N ALA A 410 -18.95 1.86 -16.13
CA ALA A 410 -18.64 3.19 -16.62
C ALA A 410 -17.42 3.17 -17.55
N GLY A 411 -17.19 4.27 -18.24
CA GLY A 411 -15.98 4.54 -19.01
C GLY A 411 -16.01 4.04 -20.45
N ARG A 412 -16.24 4.95 -21.40
CA ARG A 412 -16.12 4.68 -22.84
C ARG A 412 -14.66 4.60 -23.30
N ILE A 413 -13.74 5.33 -22.67
CA ILE A 413 -12.30 5.32 -22.98
C ILE A 413 -11.59 4.23 -22.18
N ASN A 414 -11.80 4.17 -20.86
CA ASN A 414 -11.30 3.12 -19.99
C ASN A 414 -12.51 2.35 -19.47
N ARG A 415 -12.82 1.19 -20.07
CA ARG A 415 -13.99 0.42 -19.62
C ARG A 415 -13.72 -0.08 -18.23
N ARG A 416 -14.68 0.10 -17.34
CA ARG A 416 -14.60 -0.44 -15.99
C ARG A 416 -15.93 -1.04 -15.59
N VAL A 417 -15.84 -2.21 -14.98
CA VAL A 417 -16.92 -2.85 -14.24
C VAL A 417 -16.44 -3.02 -12.81
N THR A 418 -17.28 -2.68 -11.84
CA THR A 418 -16.98 -2.82 -10.41
C THR A 418 -18.14 -3.55 -9.75
N ALA A 419 -17.83 -4.62 -9.01
CA ALA A 419 -18.80 -5.36 -8.21
C ALA A 419 -18.43 -5.28 -6.73
N VAL A 420 -19.45 -5.11 -5.90
CA VAL A 420 -19.35 -4.88 -4.46
C VAL A 420 -20.53 -5.53 -3.77
N THR A 421 -20.28 -6.25 -2.69
CA THR A 421 -21.31 -6.70 -1.75
C THR A 421 -21.86 -5.49 -0.98
N THR A 422 -23.16 -5.29 -0.96
CA THR A 422 -23.78 -4.08 -0.38
C THR A 422 -23.62 -3.97 1.15
N SER A 423 -23.24 -5.06 1.81
CA SER A 423 -22.79 -5.09 3.21
C SER A 423 -21.51 -4.27 3.45
N HIS A 424 -20.65 -4.12 2.44
CA HIS A 424 -19.40 -3.36 2.53
C HIS A 424 -19.57 -1.85 2.31
N ILE A 425 -20.77 -1.40 1.91
CA ILE A 425 -21.08 0.02 1.73
C ILE A 425 -21.24 0.68 3.09
N GLN A 426 -20.38 1.66 3.39
CA GLN A 426 -20.36 2.38 4.66
C GLN A 426 -21.27 3.61 4.63
N GLU A 427 -21.29 4.32 3.51
CA GLU A 427 -22.13 5.52 3.33
C GLU A 427 -22.67 5.57 1.89
N LEU A 428 -23.86 6.15 1.74
CA LEU A 428 -24.44 6.50 0.44
C LEU A 428 -24.49 8.02 0.31
N THR A 429 -23.71 8.57 -0.63
CA THR A 429 -23.64 10.01 -0.84
C THR A 429 -24.31 10.40 -2.17
N PHE A 430 -25.33 11.24 -2.10
CA PHE A 430 -25.93 11.86 -3.27
C PHE A 430 -25.23 13.17 -3.62
N LYS A 431 -24.83 13.34 -4.89
CA LYS A 431 -24.22 14.57 -5.40
C LYS A 431 -24.89 15.03 -6.69
N ALA A 432 -25.36 16.28 -6.71
CA ALA A 432 -25.82 16.95 -7.91
C ALA A 432 -25.15 18.34 -8.00
N GLY A 433 -24.28 18.52 -9.00
CA GLY A 433 -23.70 19.84 -9.31
C GLY A 433 -24.70 20.75 -10.04
N PRO A 434 -24.39 22.03 -10.27
CA PRO A 434 -25.34 23.00 -10.85
C PRO A 434 -25.93 22.56 -12.21
N ILE A 435 -25.09 22.06 -13.12
CA ILE A 435 -25.52 21.57 -14.44
C ILE A 435 -26.41 20.34 -14.29
N ARG A 436 -26.00 19.40 -13.44
CA ARG A 436 -26.74 18.16 -13.16
C ARG A 436 -28.09 18.45 -12.52
N GLN A 437 -28.16 19.41 -11.59
CA GLN A 437 -29.39 19.89 -10.98
C GLN A 437 -30.37 20.45 -12.02
N MET A 438 -29.87 21.28 -12.94
CA MET A 438 -30.68 21.83 -14.04
C MET A 438 -31.24 20.74 -14.96
N LEU A 439 -30.45 19.68 -15.21
CA LEU A 439 -30.84 18.52 -16.01
C LEU A 439 -31.63 17.46 -15.22
N ARG A 440 -31.90 17.67 -13.93
CA ARG A 440 -32.52 16.67 -13.02
C ARG A 440 -31.77 15.33 -13.01
N LEU A 441 -30.44 15.41 -12.95
CA LEU A 441 -29.51 14.29 -12.89
C LEU A 441 -28.71 14.34 -11.59
N GLY A 442 -28.41 13.19 -11.03
CA GLY A 442 -27.61 13.04 -9.82
C GLY A 442 -26.54 11.97 -9.97
N THR A 443 -25.67 11.90 -8.97
CA THR A 443 -24.73 10.79 -8.83
C THR A 443 -24.84 10.23 -7.43
N VAL A 444 -25.09 8.93 -7.32
CA VAL A 444 -25.09 8.22 -6.04
C VAL A 444 -23.74 7.52 -5.90
N ARG A 445 -22.95 7.91 -4.90
CA ARG A 445 -21.68 7.27 -4.56
C ARG A 445 -21.87 6.28 -3.44
N PHE A 446 -21.25 5.12 -3.61
CA PHE A 446 -21.28 4.02 -2.68
C PHE A 446 -19.92 4.07 -1.99
N GLU A 447 -19.87 4.83 -0.89
CA GLU A 447 -18.64 5.06 -0.17
C GLU A 447 -18.29 3.80 0.63
N MET A 448 -17.05 3.35 0.46
CA MET A 448 -16.49 2.14 1.01
C MET A 448 -15.10 2.44 1.55
N VAL A 449 -14.42 1.41 2.04
CA VAL A 449 -13.01 1.53 2.41
C VAL A 449 -12.19 2.04 1.21
N ALA A 450 -11.26 2.94 1.49
CA ALA A 450 -10.38 3.53 0.49
C ALA A 450 -9.70 2.44 -0.35
N GLY A 451 -9.84 2.55 -1.67
CA GLY A 451 -9.29 1.57 -2.58
C GLY A 451 -9.63 1.88 -4.04
N PRO A 452 -9.05 1.11 -4.97
CA PRO A 452 -9.23 1.32 -6.40
C PRO A 452 -10.61 0.90 -6.90
N ALA A 453 -11.32 -0.02 -6.23
CA ALA A 453 -12.67 -0.40 -6.60
C ALA A 453 -13.68 0.56 -5.96
N THR A 454 -13.95 1.68 -6.62
CA THR A 454 -15.01 2.63 -6.25
C THR A 454 -16.28 2.36 -7.07
N LEU A 455 -17.45 2.53 -6.45
CA LEU A 455 -18.73 2.28 -7.10
C LEU A 455 -19.61 3.55 -7.05
N ALA A 456 -20.18 3.91 -8.19
CA ALA A 456 -21.07 5.06 -8.29
C ALA A 456 -22.07 4.87 -9.44
N GLY A 457 -23.32 5.26 -9.20
CA GLY A 457 -24.30 5.50 -10.25
C GLY A 457 -24.17 6.91 -10.77
N GLU A 458 -23.50 7.07 -11.91
CA GLU A 458 -23.15 8.37 -12.49
C GLU A 458 -24.27 8.91 -13.39
N ASP A 459 -24.55 10.20 -13.28
CA ASP A 459 -25.49 10.94 -14.13
C ASP A 459 -26.87 10.26 -14.30
N LEU A 460 -27.40 9.66 -13.22
CA LEU A 460 -28.70 9.01 -13.18
C LEU A 460 -29.83 10.03 -12.99
N GLU A 461 -31.06 9.68 -13.38
CA GLU A 461 -32.22 10.51 -13.07
C GLU A 461 -32.45 10.61 -11.55
N PHE A 462 -32.97 11.75 -11.07
CA PHE A 462 -33.24 11.93 -9.64
C PHE A 462 -34.15 10.86 -9.03
N THR A 463 -35.18 10.41 -9.76
CA THR A 463 -36.05 9.33 -9.28
C THR A 463 -35.27 8.03 -9.10
N ALA A 464 -34.43 7.66 -10.07
CA ALA A 464 -33.55 6.51 -9.97
C ALA A 464 -32.52 6.65 -8.82
N CYS A 465 -31.99 7.85 -8.60
CA CYS A 465 -31.07 8.10 -7.47
C CYS A 465 -31.76 7.86 -6.13
N VAL A 466 -32.98 8.37 -5.96
CA VAL A 466 -33.77 8.17 -4.74
C VAL A 466 -34.12 6.70 -4.56
N GLU A 467 -34.55 6.02 -5.63
CA GLU A 467 -34.88 4.60 -5.61
C GLU A 467 -33.69 3.73 -5.17
N ILE A 468 -32.50 3.94 -5.75
CA ILE A 468 -31.27 3.25 -5.35
C ILE A 468 -30.99 3.50 -3.86
N MET A 469 -31.10 4.75 -3.40
CA MET A 469 -30.83 5.08 -2.01
C MET A 469 -31.83 4.43 -1.05
N ASP A 470 -33.12 4.39 -1.41
CA ASP A 470 -34.18 3.81 -0.57
C ASP A 470 -34.06 2.28 -0.51
N ARG A 471 -33.83 1.63 -1.66
CA ARG A 471 -33.55 0.18 -1.73
C ARG A 471 -32.37 -0.21 -0.86
N LEU A 472 -31.24 0.47 -1.04
CA LEU A 472 -30.04 0.17 -0.26
C LEU A 472 -30.18 0.56 1.21
N ARG A 473 -30.96 1.58 1.58
CA ARG A 473 -31.24 1.89 2.99
C ARG A 473 -32.12 0.83 3.65
N ALA A 474 -33.02 0.22 2.89
CA ALA A 474 -33.90 -0.86 3.36
C ALA A 474 -33.24 -2.25 3.33
N ARG A 475 -32.00 -2.35 2.82
CA ARG A 475 -31.28 -3.63 2.67
C ARG A 475 -31.08 -4.34 4.01
N LYS A 476 -31.13 -5.67 3.97
CA LYS A 476 -30.77 -6.51 5.13
C LYS A 476 -29.25 -6.62 5.23
N LEU A 477 -28.68 -6.10 6.31
CA LEU A 477 -27.28 -6.31 6.61
C LEU A 477 -27.08 -7.65 7.33
N PRO A 478 -25.94 -8.33 7.15
CA PRO A 478 -25.60 -9.51 7.94
C PRO A 478 -25.70 -9.19 9.42
N ALA A 479 -26.21 -10.13 10.22
CA ALA A 479 -26.18 -9.99 11.67
C ALA A 479 -24.73 -9.76 12.11
N MET A 480 -24.50 -8.82 13.03
CA MET A 480 -23.18 -8.69 13.66
C MET A 480 -22.88 -10.00 14.36
N THR A 481 -21.99 -10.81 13.77
CA THR A 481 -21.40 -11.92 14.50
C THR A 481 -20.53 -11.25 15.54
N SER A 482 -21.05 -11.15 16.77
CA SER A 482 -20.26 -10.74 17.92
C SER A 482 -19.05 -11.68 17.95
N ALA A 483 -17.89 -11.16 17.57
CA ALA A 483 -16.62 -11.84 17.80
C ALA A 483 -16.67 -12.29 19.26
N SER A 484 -16.56 -13.59 19.46
CA SER A 484 -16.59 -14.28 20.74
C SER A 484 -15.93 -13.41 21.81
N GLN A 485 -16.76 -12.77 22.63
CA GLN A 485 -16.29 -12.22 23.89
C GLN A 485 -15.67 -13.43 24.61
N PRO A 486 -14.42 -13.36 25.08
CA PRO A 486 -13.91 -14.39 25.95
C PRO A 486 -14.89 -14.47 27.12
N THR A 487 -15.52 -15.62 27.29
CA THR A 487 -16.35 -15.92 28.46
C THR A 487 -15.47 -15.68 29.66
N ILE A 488 -15.68 -14.56 30.36
CA ILE A 488 -15.15 -14.37 31.70
C ILE A 488 -15.82 -15.48 32.50
N ALA A 489 -15.07 -16.53 32.80
CA ALA A 489 -15.52 -17.53 33.75
C ALA A 489 -15.82 -16.78 35.05
N GLU A 490 -17.09 -16.78 35.46
CA GLU A 490 -17.47 -16.41 36.81
C GLU A 490 -16.60 -17.24 37.75
N VAL A 491 -15.77 -16.56 38.53
CA VAL A 491 -15.08 -17.15 39.67
C VAL A 491 -16.19 -17.54 40.63
N GLU A 492 -16.50 -18.82 40.63
CA GLU A 492 -17.38 -19.47 41.59
C GLU A 492 -16.77 -19.24 42.98
N ASP A 493 -17.41 -18.38 43.77
CA ASP A 493 -17.15 -18.23 45.20
C ASP A 493 -17.26 -19.61 45.85
N LYS A 494 -16.12 -20.16 46.26
CA LYS A 494 -16.07 -21.28 47.21
C LYS A 494 -15.82 -20.73 48.61
N GLU A 495 -16.92 -20.74 49.35
CA GLU A 495 -17.11 -20.85 50.82
C GLU A 495 -16.26 -20.00 51.78
#